data_AF-A0A380FX70-F1
#
_entry.id   AF-A0A380FX70-F1
#
_cell.length_a   1.000
_cell.length_b   1.000
_cell.length_c   1.000
_cell.angle_alpha   90.00
_cell.angle_beta   90.00
_cell.angle_gamma   90.00
#
_symmetry.space_group_name_H-M   'P 1'
#
loop_
_entity.id
_entity.type
_entity.pdbx_description
1 polymer ?
#
loop_
_entity_poly.entity_id
_entity_poly.type
_entity_poly.pdbx_seq_one_letter_code
_entity_poly.pdbx_strand_id
1 'polypeptide(L)'
;MNKEDVLINIVSELRNQKDDTAIEKIATNMENNYKIPKGLTYSFTSRDLDRNFFDTTDLRLITLYIMEAFKVLGREEMLEDYIPKGEQQEAKQYDFLAYNKADEVTLPYEFTPTLPVNDVYSTKMSVKELGAFMNSGIINYNFDIQREAKLEIRTGEIIKTPNINERNVREMVNHLLNDSLKESTIYLNAAPTTSSVGDELIYDNSTYTLIVTEDTRIDVLDGFHRLLAVQRALRENPMIEFEFNVVFSNFTTSEAIKWQAQHSKATAWSKNRISEMQLENRASKVVKAIKNSDHEFSYLIYTGSRLKNDKSLITFNNLTNIIDDMYTLNSRKEEVILAEKLSKILSRVNELKQYSNTLKSQYYVYAFIKLFKEKYNNDVDEYLHLLDKLEEYLKNNDFNFTLQNTKEKLVKEETYSKVLELCKET
;
A
#
# COMPACT_ATOMS: atom_id res chain seq x y z
N MET A 1 23.49 -35.01 14.01
CA MET A 1 22.72 -34.36 12.93
C MET A 1 22.54 -32.91 13.33
N ASN A 2 22.78 -31.93 12.46
CA ASN A 2 22.61 -30.52 12.83
C ASN A 2 21.10 -30.25 13.01
N LYS A 3 20.70 -29.29 13.87
CA LYS A 3 19.28 -28.94 14.08
C LYS A 3 18.60 -28.48 12.79
N GLU A 4 19.38 -27.90 11.89
CA GLU A 4 18.96 -27.54 10.54
C GLU A 4 18.49 -28.77 9.76
N ASP A 5 19.29 -29.83 9.74
CA ASP A 5 18.95 -31.09 9.08
C ASP A 5 17.70 -31.73 9.72
N VAL A 6 17.59 -31.67 11.05
CA VAL A 6 16.42 -32.15 11.79
C VAL A 6 15.16 -31.40 11.35
N LEU A 7 15.20 -30.06 11.34
CA LEU A 7 14.06 -29.25 10.93
C LEU A 7 13.69 -29.48 9.46
N ILE A 8 14.68 -29.55 8.56
CA ILE A 8 14.45 -29.80 7.13
C ILE A 8 13.75 -31.13 6.93
N ASN A 9 14.20 -32.19 7.61
CA ASN A 9 13.60 -33.52 7.51
C ASN A 9 12.16 -33.52 8.05
N ILE A 10 11.90 -32.92 9.21
CA ILE A 10 10.55 -32.79 9.79
C ILE A 10 9.63 -32.05 8.83
N VAL A 11 10.06 -30.89 8.32
CA VAL A 11 9.21 -30.06 7.45
C VAL A 11 8.95 -30.75 6.12
N SER A 12 9.95 -31.44 5.55
CA SER A 12 9.75 -32.26 4.36
C SER A 12 8.73 -33.38 4.60
N GLU A 13 8.79 -34.06 5.75
CA GLU A 13 7.83 -35.08 6.13
C GLU A 13 6.41 -34.50 6.28
N LEU A 14 6.27 -33.38 7.00
CA LEU A 14 4.98 -32.70 7.20
C LEU A 14 4.35 -32.26 5.88
N ARG A 15 5.14 -31.72 4.94
CA ARG A 15 4.67 -31.34 3.59
C ARG A 15 4.16 -32.51 2.76
N ASN A 16 4.66 -33.71 3.02
CA ASN A 16 4.32 -34.92 2.28
C ASN A 16 3.14 -35.69 2.90
N GLN A 17 2.57 -35.21 4.02
CA GLN A 17 1.37 -35.81 4.59
C GLN A 17 0.13 -35.56 3.71
N LYS A 18 -0.89 -36.40 3.88
CA LYS A 18 -2.12 -36.33 3.07
C LYS A 18 -3.00 -35.13 3.42
N ASP A 19 -2.87 -34.61 4.64
CA ASP A 19 -3.63 -33.50 5.17
C ASP A 19 -2.76 -32.68 6.15
N ASP A 20 -3.18 -31.44 6.41
CA ASP A 20 -2.44 -30.49 7.25
C ASP A 20 -2.72 -30.65 8.76
N THR A 21 -3.36 -31.74 9.19
CA THR A 21 -3.81 -31.92 10.57
C THR A 21 -2.65 -31.84 11.57
N ALA A 22 -1.50 -32.42 11.21
CA ALA A 22 -0.30 -32.35 12.05
C ALA A 22 0.24 -30.91 12.13
N ILE A 23 0.24 -30.18 11.03
CA ILE A 23 0.72 -28.78 10.96
C ILE A 23 -0.19 -27.87 11.79
N GLU A 24 -1.51 -28.03 11.69
CA GLU A 24 -2.49 -27.27 12.48
C GLU A 24 -2.36 -27.56 13.99
N LYS A 25 -2.10 -28.82 14.35
CA LYS A 25 -1.88 -29.21 15.75
C LYS A 25 -0.59 -28.61 16.30
N ILE A 26 0.50 -28.60 15.52
CA ILE A 26 1.75 -27.93 15.90
C ILE A 26 1.50 -26.43 16.08
N ALA A 27 0.85 -25.77 15.12
CA ALA A 27 0.54 -24.34 15.20
C ALA A 27 -0.31 -23.99 16.43
N THR A 28 -1.30 -24.83 16.75
CA THR A 28 -2.16 -24.63 17.92
C THR A 28 -1.40 -24.83 19.23
N ASN A 29 -0.51 -25.83 19.32
CA ASN A 29 0.33 -26.01 20.49
C ASN A 29 1.33 -24.85 20.67
N MET A 30 1.92 -24.37 19.57
CA MET A 30 2.88 -23.26 19.59
C MET A 30 2.23 -21.96 20.09
N GLU A 31 0.99 -21.69 19.69
CA GLU A 31 0.22 -20.54 20.17
C GLU A 31 -0.16 -20.67 21.65
N ASN A 32 -0.71 -21.83 22.05
CA ASN A 32 -1.22 -22.01 23.42
C ASN A 32 -0.12 -22.14 24.47
N ASN A 33 0.98 -22.83 24.15
CA ASN A 33 2.03 -23.13 25.11
C ASN A 33 3.11 -22.05 25.17
N TYR A 34 3.35 -21.35 24.05
CA TYR A 34 4.49 -20.44 23.89
C TYR A 34 4.12 -19.05 23.37
N LYS A 35 2.82 -18.76 23.18
CA LYS A 35 2.30 -17.49 22.64
C LYS A 35 2.87 -17.13 21.27
N ILE A 36 3.25 -18.13 20.48
CA ILE A 36 3.81 -17.94 19.14
C ILE A 36 2.64 -17.90 18.13
N PRO A 37 2.47 -16.83 17.33
CA PRO A 37 1.37 -16.74 16.38
C PRO A 37 1.33 -17.91 15.39
N LYS A 38 0.14 -18.46 15.13
CA LYS A 38 -0.03 -19.59 14.19
C LYS A 38 0.54 -19.30 12.81
N GLY A 39 0.37 -18.07 12.31
CA GLY A 39 0.90 -17.65 11.02
C GLY A 39 2.43 -17.79 10.89
N LEU A 40 3.16 -17.51 11.98
CA LEU A 40 4.61 -17.73 12.01
C LEU A 40 4.93 -19.22 11.98
N THR A 41 4.19 -20.05 12.71
CA THR A 41 4.36 -21.50 12.70
C THR A 41 4.08 -22.10 11.33
N TYR A 42 3.02 -21.65 10.65
CA TYR A 42 2.72 -22.05 9.27
C TYR A 42 3.80 -21.61 8.27
N SER A 43 4.52 -20.52 8.56
CA SER A 43 5.64 -20.09 7.71
C SER A 43 6.75 -21.13 7.62
N PHE A 44 6.99 -21.92 8.68
CA PHE A 44 8.05 -22.94 8.70
C PHE A 44 7.78 -24.07 7.70
N THR A 45 6.51 -24.42 7.47
CA THR A 45 6.13 -25.44 6.50
C THR A 45 5.88 -24.88 5.11
N SER A 46 5.67 -23.57 4.94
CA SER A 46 5.35 -22.96 3.64
C SER A 46 6.53 -22.28 2.95
N ARG A 47 7.61 -21.92 3.65
CA ARG A 47 8.80 -21.27 3.08
C ARG A 47 9.97 -22.23 2.89
N ASP A 48 10.88 -21.91 1.98
CA ASP A 48 12.12 -22.68 1.81
C ASP A 48 13.03 -22.49 3.03
N LEU A 49 13.52 -23.60 3.58
CA LEU A 49 14.43 -23.62 4.74
C LEU A 49 15.88 -23.52 4.26
N ASP A 50 16.22 -22.37 3.68
CA ASP A 50 17.57 -22.08 3.21
C ASP A 50 18.47 -21.51 4.32
N ARG A 51 19.74 -21.20 4.02
CA ARG A 51 20.66 -20.61 5.01
C ARG A 51 20.09 -19.33 5.63
N ASN A 52 19.46 -18.49 4.81
CA ASN A 52 18.87 -17.24 5.28
C ASN A 52 17.74 -17.49 6.30
N PHE A 53 16.94 -18.55 6.15
CA PHE A 53 15.98 -18.95 7.18
C PHE A 53 16.67 -19.21 8.52
N PHE A 54 17.76 -19.99 8.53
CA PHE A 54 18.45 -20.40 9.76
C PHE A 54 19.25 -19.26 10.38
N ASP A 55 19.81 -18.38 9.57
CA ASP A 55 20.54 -17.20 10.02
C ASP A 55 19.61 -16.13 10.65
N THR A 56 18.34 -16.05 10.22
CA THR A 56 17.39 -14.98 10.63
C THR A 56 16.33 -15.43 11.62
N THR A 57 16.20 -16.72 11.89
CA THR A 57 15.18 -17.27 12.80
C THR A 57 15.82 -17.64 14.13
N ASP A 58 15.25 -17.14 15.24
CA ASP A 58 15.77 -17.43 16.59
C ASP A 58 15.87 -18.95 16.83
N LEU A 59 17.04 -19.40 17.29
CA LEU A 59 17.32 -20.81 17.52
C LEU A 59 16.35 -21.44 18.54
N ARG A 60 15.87 -20.68 19.52
CA ARG A 60 14.89 -21.16 20.52
C ARG A 60 13.54 -21.38 19.88
N LEU A 61 13.13 -20.51 18.94
CA LEU A 61 11.92 -20.68 18.15
C LEU A 61 11.99 -21.95 17.27
N ILE A 62 13.13 -22.18 16.61
CA ILE A 62 13.40 -23.43 15.86
C ILE A 62 13.31 -24.65 16.78
N THR A 63 13.90 -24.55 17.97
CA THR A 63 13.93 -25.62 18.97
C THR A 63 12.52 -25.97 19.45
N LEU A 64 11.70 -24.97 19.79
CA LEU A 64 10.29 -25.15 20.17
C LEU A 64 9.48 -25.81 19.06
N TYR A 65 9.70 -25.40 17.80
CA TYR A 65 9.03 -26.01 16.66
C TYR A 65 9.38 -27.49 16.53
N ILE A 66 10.67 -27.84 16.61
CA ILE A 66 11.13 -29.24 16.55
C ILE A 66 10.51 -30.06 17.69
N MET A 67 10.50 -29.52 18.91
CA MET A 67 9.91 -30.18 20.08
C MET A 67 8.42 -30.51 19.87
N GLU A 68 7.62 -29.54 19.43
CA GLU A 68 6.20 -29.75 19.17
C GLU A 68 5.96 -30.68 17.98
N ALA A 69 6.79 -30.60 16.93
CA ALA A 69 6.70 -31.52 15.81
C ALA A 69 7.00 -32.96 16.21
N PHE A 70 8.04 -33.20 17.03
CA PHE A 70 8.36 -34.53 17.56
C PHE A 70 7.23 -35.07 18.43
N LYS A 71 6.61 -34.24 19.26
CA LYS A 71 5.45 -34.61 20.07
C LYS A 71 4.25 -34.99 19.20
N VAL A 72 3.92 -34.20 18.19
CA VAL A 72 2.79 -34.47 17.28
C VAL A 72 3.03 -35.71 16.43
N LEU A 73 4.27 -35.95 16.00
CA LEU A 73 4.67 -37.13 15.22
C LEU A 73 4.91 -38.39 16.09
N GLY A 74 4.77 -38.30 17.42
CA GLY A 74 4.93 -39.43 18.34
C GLY A 74 6.38 -39.90 18.53
N ARG A 75 7.35 -38.99 18.40
CA ARG A 75 8.81 -39.27 18.45
C ARG A 75 9.50 -38.55 19.60
N GLU A 76 8.78 -38.23 20.67
CA GLU A 76 9.29 -37.44 21.80
C GLU A 76 10.50 -38.11 22.47
N GLU A 77 10.57 -39.45 22.46
CA GLU A 77 11.71 -40.23 22.98
C GLU A 77 13.03 -39.95 22.24
N MET A 78 12.97 -39.59 20.96
CA MET A 78 14.14 -39.27 20.13
C MET A 78 14.60 -37.82 20.32
N LEU A 79 13.85 -37.00 21.05
CA LEU A 79 14.15 -35.56 21.17
C LEU A 79 15.49 -35.32 21.86
N GLU A 80 15.83 -36.14 22.86
CA GLU A 80 17.09 -36.03 23.62
C GLU A 80 18.33 -36.32 22.76
N ASP A 81 18.18 -37.06 21.66
CA ASP A 81 19.27 -37.35 20.72
C ASP A 81 19.67 -36.12 19.89
N TYR A 82 18.79 -35.11 19.79
CA TYR A 82 18.98 -33.92 18.96
C TYR A 82 18.99 -32.61 19.75
N ILE A 83 18.24 -32.53 20.85
CA ILE A 83 18.08 -31.32 21.68
C ILE A 83 18.24 -31.73 23.15
N PRO A 84 19.37 -31.40 23.80
CA PRO A 84 19.61 -31.72 25.21
C PRO A 84 18.56 -31.11 26.16
N LYS A 85 18.28 -31.75 27.30
CA LYS A 85 17.27 -31.28 28.28
C LYS A 85 17.46 -29.84 28.74
N GLY A 86 18.70 -29.40 28.95
CA GLY A 86 18.99 -28.02 29.36
C GLY A 86 18.49 -27.00 28.33
N GLU A 87 18.73 -27.29 27.06
CA GLU A 87 18.29 -26.47 25.94
C GLU A 87 16.76 -26.48 25.76
N GLN A 88 16.12 -27.63 25.98
CA GLN A 88 14.66 -27.71 25.97
C GLN A 88 14.02 -26.81 27.05
N GLN A 89 14.65 -26.71 28.23
CA GLN A 89 14.15 -25.85 29.30
C GLN A 89 14.41 -24.37 29.02
N GLU A 90 15.54 -24.03 28.41
CA GLU A 90 15.85 -22.66 27.96
C GLU A 90 14.88 -22.20 26.87
N ALA A 91 14.63 -23.04 25.86
CA ALA A 91 13.70 -22.72 24.78
C ALA A 91 12.27 -22.52 25.29
N LYS A 92 11.82 -23.28 26.30
CA LYS A 92 10.50 -23.11 26.95
C LYS A 92 10.33 -21.76 27.66
N GLN A 93 11.43 -21.07 27.99
CA GLN A 93 11.39 -19.72 28.58
C GLN A 93 11.27 -18.62 27.52
N TYR A 94 11.30 -18.96 26.23
CA TYR A 94 11.14 -18.01 25.14
C TYR A 94 9.70 -17.48 25.07
N ASP A 95 9.49 -16.23 25.48
CA ASP A 95 8.23 -15.51 25.25
C ASP A 95 8.38 -14.66 23.98
N PHE A 96 7.75 -15.12 22.90
CA PHE A 96 7.78 -14.45 21.59
C PHE A 96 7.22 -13.03 21.63
N LEU A 97 6.25 -12.74 22.51
CA LEU A 97 5.69 -11.39 22.64
C LEU A 97 6.61 -10.48 23.45
N ALA A 98 7.27 -10.99 24.50
CA ALA A 98 8.25 -10.21 25.27
C ALA A 98 9.54 -9.94 24.47
N TYR A 99 9.99 -10.91 23.68
CA TYR A 99 11.14 -10.75 22.78
C TYR A 99 10.91 -9.66 21.73
N ASN A 100 9.70 -9.57 21.16
CA ASN A 100 9.36 -8.50 20.20
C ASN A 100 9.03 -7.15 20.86
N LYS A 101 8.80 -7.10 22.19
CA LYS A 101 8.52 -5.86 22.95
C LYS A 101 9.76 -5.19 23.54
N ALA A 102 10.92 -5.84 23.54
CA ALA A 102 12.12 -5.31 24.19
C ALA A 102 12.72 -4.06 23.52
N ASP A 103 12.37 -3.80 22.24
CA ASP A 103 12.87 -2.67 21.45
C ASP A 103 11.76 -1.62 21.12
N GLU A 104 10.67 -1.60 21.89
CA GLU A 104 9.53 -0.72 21.60
C GLU A 104 9.85 0.73 22.00
N VAL A 105 10.07 1.58 21.00
CA VAL A 105 10.15 3.04 21.17
C VAL A 105 8.76 3.53 21.55
N THR A 106 8.69 4.36 22.59
CA THR A 106 7.45 5.03 23.01
C THR A 106 7.61 6.53 22.91
N LEU A 107 6.50 7.22 22.58
CA LEU A 107 6.40 8.67 22.68
C LEU A 107 5.92 9.04 24.10
N PRO A 108 6.37 10.18 24.66
CA PRO A 108 7.17 11.22 24.01
C PRO A 108 8.63 10.82 23.87
N TYR A 109 9.30 11.33 22.82
CA TYR A 109 10.71 11.03 22.55
C TYR A 109 11.50 12.31 22.31
N GLU A 110 12.66 12.42 22.96
CA GLU A 110 13.52 13.60 22.91
C GLU A 110 14.72 13.37 21.97
N PHE A 111 14.91 14.29 21.04
CA PHE A 111 16.04 14.31 20.10
C PHE A 111 16.99 15.45 20.44
N THR A 112 18.22 15.10 20.82
CA THR A 112 19.27 16.07 21.16
C THR A 112 20.62 15.63 20.58
N PRO A 113 21.35 16.50 19.86
CA PRO A 113 20.98 17.87 19.49
C PRO A 113 20.03 17.90 18.28
N THR A 114 19.15 18.90 18.25
CA THR A 114 18.28 19.20 17.11
C THR A 114 18.44 20.66 16.72
N LEU A 115 18.57 20.93 15.42
CA LEU A 115 18.76 22.27 14.86
C LEU A 115 17.52 22.68 14.06
N PRO A 116 16.86 23.81 14.41
CA PRO A 116 15.76 24.36 13.63
C PRO A 116 16.31 25.01 12.35
N VAL A 117 15.66 24.76 11.22
CA VAL A 117 15.97 25.35 9.92
C VAL A 117 14.66 25.80 9.29
N ASN A 118 14.33 27.09 9.41
CA ASN A 118 12.99 27.61 9.11
C ASN A 118 11.93 26.84 9.93
N ASP A 119 10.92 26.27 9.26
CA ASP A 119 9.80 25.56 9.89
C ASP A 119 10.03 24.03 10.03
N VAL A 120 11.29 23.58 9.96
CA VAL A 120 11.66 22.17 10.13
C VAL A 120 12.80 22.00 11.13
N TYR A 121 12.94 20.79 11.66
CA TYR A 121 13.93 20.46 12.69
C TYR A 121 14.84 19.32 12.21
N SER A 122 16.15 19.55 12.18
CA SER A 122 17.15 18.58 11.71
C SER A 122 17.89 17.97 12.89
N THR A 123 17.92 16.65 12.97
CA THR A 123 18.67 15.89 13.97
C THR A 123 19.38 14.70 13.30
N LYS A 124 20.12 13.92 14.09
CA LYS A 124 20.73 12.68 13.64
C LYS A 124 20.02 11.50 14.32
N MET A 125 19.78 10.44 13.57
CA MET A 125 19.31 9.18 14.14
C MET A 125 20.19 8.04 13.65
N SER A 126 20.52 7.13 14.56
CA SER A 126 21.23 5.91 14.19
C SER A 126 20.31 4.96 13.41
N VAL A 127 20.90 4.06 12.62
CA VAL A 127 20.13 2.99 11.95
C VAL A 127 19.35 2.16 12.96
N LYS A 128 19.91 1.88 14.13
CA LYS A 128 19.26 1.11 15.21
C LYS A 128 18.01 1.83 15.72
N GLU A 129 18.13 3.12 15.99
CA GLU A 129 17.03 3.97 16.42
C GLU A 129 15.92 4.05 15.35
N LEU A 130 16.28 4.29 14.09
CA LEU A 130 15.32 4.26 12.97
C LEU A 130 14.64 2.90 12.81
N GLY A 131 15.39 1.81 12.99
CA GLY A 131 14.86 0.45 12.98
C GLY A 131 13.85 0.23 14.10
N ALA A 132 14.14 0.71 15.30
CA ALA A 132 13.26 0.63 16.46
C ALA A 132 11.95 1.42 16.21
N PHE A 133 12.05 2.68 15.78
CA PHE A 133 10.88 3.50 15.41
C PHE A 133 9.99 2.85 14.33
N MET A 134 10.59 2.20 13.34
CA MET A 134 9.87 1.46 12.30
C MET A 134 9.19 0.20 12.86
N ASN A 135 9.88 -0.55 13.71
CA ASN A 135 9.35 -1.78 14.31
C ASN A 135 8.23 -1.49 15.32
N SER A 136 8.28 -0.35 16.01
CA SER A 136 7.23 0.13 16.92
C SER A 136 6.02 0.74 16.20
N GLY A 137 6.03 0.83 14.87
CA GLY A 137 4.91 1.36 14.09
C GLY A 137 4.67 2.88 14.23
N ILE A 138 5.60 3.61 14.85
CA ILE A 138 5.52 5.07 14.98
C ILE A 138 5.67 5.75 13.62
N ILE A 139 6.61 5.24 12.80
CA ILE A 139 6.84 5.74 11.44
C ILE A 139 5.93 5.01 10.44
N ASN A 140 5.14 5.78 9.71
CA ASN A 140 4.06 5.30 8.85
C ASN A 140 4.25 5.72 7.39
N TYR A 141 3.84 4.84 6.46
CA TYR A 141 3.68 5.22 5.06
C TYR A 141 2.27 5.77 4.82
N ASN A 142 2.16 7.08 4.62
CA ASN A 142 0.89 7.72 4.38
C ASN A 142 0.59 7.84 2.87
N PHE A 143 -0.38 7.06 2.38
CA PHE A 143 -0.78 7.02 0.97
C PHE A 143 -1.42 8.32 0.45
N ASP A 144 -1.87 9.20 1.33
CA ASP A 144 -2.49 10.47 0.94
C ASP A 144 -1.44 11.51 0.57
N ILE A 145 -0.26 11.45 1.22
CA ILE A 145 0.87 12.36 0.92
C ILE A 145 1.87 11.75 -0.05
N GLN A 146 1.97 10.42 -0.11
CA GLN A 146 2.96 9.69 -0.91
C GLN A 146 2.53 9.45 -2.37
N ARG A 147 3.49 8.98 -3.18
CA ARG A 147 3.35 8.62 -4.61
C ARG A 147 2.25 7.56 -4.84
N GLU A 148 1.93 7.33 -6.11
CA GLU A 148 0.95 6.32 -6.56
C GLU A 148 1.14 4.98 -5.83
N ALA A 149 0.10 4.53 -5.14
CA ALA A 149 0.03 3.19 -4.57
C ALA A 149 -0.06 2.15 -5.68
N LYS A 150 0.62 1.02 -5.51
CA LYS A 150 0.34 -0.19 -6.27
C LYS A 150 -0.87 -0.86 -5.63
N LEU A 151 -1.93 -1.06 -6.40
CA LEU A 151 -3.09 -1.82 -5.95
C LEU A 151 -2.81 -3.31 -6.19
N GLU A 152 -2.83 -4.10 -5.13
CA GLU A 152 -2.76 -5.56 -5.19
C GLU A 152 -4.10 -6.14 -4.75
N ILE A 153 -4.60 -7.13 -5.49
CA ILE A 153 -5.76 -7.93 -5.04
C ILE A 153 -5.18 -9.14 -4.33
N ARG A 154 -5.43 -9.26 -3.02
CA ARG A 154 -5.12 -10.46 -2.24
C ARG A 154 -6.41 -10.96 -1.64
N THR A 155 -6.70 -12.26 -1.80
CA THR A 155 -7.89 -12.91 -1.22
C THR A 155 -9.21 -12.19 -1.50
N GLY A 156 -9.36 -11.56 -2.68
CA GLY A 156 -10.56 -10.82 -3.07
C GLY A 156 -10.67 -9.38 -2.52
N GLU A 157 -9.76 -8.96 -1.63
CA GLU A 157 -9.69 -7.62 -1.08
C GLU A 157 -8.62 -6.77 -1.76
N ILE A 158 -8.84 -5.46 -1.85
CA ILE A 158 -7.86 -4.52 -2.40
C ILE A 158 -6.94 -4.07 -1.29
N ILE A 159 -5.64 -4.29 -1.48
CA ILE A 159 -4.61 -3.78 -0.59
C ILE A 159 -3.80 -2.73 -1.35
N LYS A 160 -3.78 -1.50 -0.82
CA LYS A 160 -2.85 -0.45 -1.28
C LYS A 160 -1.46 -0.80 -0.75
N THR A 161 -0.50 -0.93 -1.64
CA THR A 161 0.90 -1.18 -1.29
C THR A 161 1.78 -0.05 -1.83
N PRO A 162 2.85 0.34 -1.11
CA PRO A 162 3.79 1.33 -1.62
C PRO A 162 4.45 0.85 -2.92
N ASN A 163 4.68 1.77 -3.88
CA ASN A 163 5.41 1.44 -5.09
C ASN A 163 6.92 1.42 -4.79
N ILE A 164 7.46 0.25 -4.51
CA ILE A 164 8.85 0.05 -4.07
C ILE A 164 9.72 -0.38 -5.26
N ASN A 165 10.86 0.30 -5.46
CA ASN A 165 11.89 -0.18 -6.37
C ASN A 165 12.83 -1.13 -5.59
N GLU A 166 12.52 -2.42 -5.64
CA GLU A 166 13.25 -3.48 -4.93
C GLU A 166 14.73 -3.59 -5.31
N ARG A 167 15.11 -3.13 -6.51
CA ARG A 167 16.53 -3.07 -6.88
C ARG A 167 17.26 -2.02 -6.05
N ASN A 168 16.70 -0.82 -5.95
CA ASN A 168 17.31 0.27 -5.19
C ASN A 168 17.40 -0.07 -3.70
N VAL A 169 16.37 -0.71 -3.14
CA VAL A 169 16.40 -1.17 -1.73
C VAL A 169 17.54 -2.15 -1.51
N ARG A 170 17.69 -3.16 -2.37
CA ARG A 170 18.77 -4.15 -2.26
C ARG A 170 20.16 -3.52 -2.40
N GLU A 171 20.33 -2.59 -3.32
CA GLU A 171 21.59 -1.84 -3.47
C GLU A 171 21.92 -1.08 -2.18
N MET A 172 20.96 -0.42 -1.55
CA MET A 172 21.17 0.27 -0.26
C MET A 172 21.46 -0.69 0.90
N VAL A 173 20.81 -1.84 0.96
CA VAL A 173 21.11 -2.90 1.96
C VAL A 173 22.57 -3.32 1.84
N ASN A 174 23.02 -3.64 0.62
CA ASN A 174 24.43 -3.99 0.38
C ASN A 174 25.38 -2.87 0.78
N HIS A 175 25.02 -1.61 0.51
CA HIS A 175 25.85 -0.48 0.91
C HIS A 175 25.94 -0.30 2.42
N LEU A 176 24.84 -0.51 3.16
CA LEU A 176 24.83 -0.48 4.63
C LEU A 176 25.69 -1.62 5.21
N LEU A 177 25.56 -2.84 4.70
CA LEU A 177 26.30 -4.00 5.18
C LEU A 177 27.80 -3.90 4.93
N ASN A 178 28.20 -3.24 3.84
CA ASN A 178 29.59 -3.06 3.45
C ASN A 178 30.18 -1.70 3.85
N ASP A 179 29.50 -0.94 4.71
CA ASP A 179 29.94 0.39 5.18
C ASP A 179 30.35 1.35 4.03
N SER A 180 29.54 1.34 2.97
CA SER A 180 29.79 2.14 1.75
C SER A 180 28.63 3.05 1.38
N LEU A 181 27.55 3.04 2.17
CA LEU A 181 26.43 3.95 1.97
C LEU A 181 26.90 5.39 2.22
N LYS A 182 26.47 6.31 1.35
CA LYS A 182 26.72 7.75 1.54
C LYS A 182 25.59 8.40 2.32
N GLU A 183 25.97 9.41 3.11
CA GLU A 183 25.07 10.16 3.98
C GLU A 183 23.96 10.81 3.15
N SER A 184 22.73 10.75 3.67
CA SER A 184 21.56 11.37 3.04
C SER A 184 20.52 11.73 4.09
N THR A 185 19.53 12.53 3.70
CA THR A 185 18.51 13.05 4.62
C THR A 185 17.18 12.30 4.51
N ILE A 186 16.69 11.73 5.60
CA ILE A 186 15.32 11.20 5.71
C ILE A 186 14.40 12.34 6.16
N TYR A 187 13.25 12.50 5.50
CA TYR A 187 12.27 13.53 5.83
C TYR A 187 11.03 12.87 6.40
N LEU A 188 10.70 13.24 7.64
CA LEU A 188 9.57 12.75 8.40
C LEU A 188 8.64 13.92 8.75
N ASN A 189 7.34 13.64 8.83
CA ASN A 189 6.32 14.61 9.18
C ASN A 189 5.55 14.14 10.41
N ALA A 190 5.65 14.88 11.49
CA ALA A 190 4.72 14.76 12.60
C ALA A 190 3.35 15.25 12.13
N ALA A 191 2.39 14.33 11.99
CA ALA A 191 1.11 14.62 11.37
C ALA A 191 0.26 15.51 12.28
N PRO A 192 -0.23 16.67 11.80
CA PRO A 192 -1.02 17.56 12.62
C PRO A 192 -2.28 16.91 13.16
N THR A 193 -2.71 17.33 14.36
CA THR A 193 -3.91 16.87 15.08
C THR A 193 -3.85 15.42 15.58
N THR A 194 -2.65 14.85 15.70
CA THR A 194 -2.48 13.46 16.17
C THR A 194 -1.98 13.35 17.59
N SER A 195 -1.31 14.38 18.11
CA SER A 195 -0.89 14.40 19.51
C SER A 195 -2.10 14.44 20.45
N SER A 196 -2.00 13.72 21.57
CA SER A 196 -3.03 13.72 22.62
C SER A 196 -2.86 14.83 23.67
N VAL A 197 -1.71 15.51 23.68
CA VAL A 197 -1.33 16.46 24.73
C VAL A 197 -1.10 17.90 24.24
N GLY A 198 -1.17 18.15 22.93
CA GLY A 198 -1.02 19.49 22.36
C GLY A 198 -0.38 19.48 20.98
N ASP A 199 0.66 20.28 20.80
CA ASP A 199 1.44 20.30 19.56
C ASP A 199 2.25 19.01 19.42
N GLU A 200 2.40 18.51 18.19
CA GLU A 200 3.16 17.27 17.95
C GLU A 200 4.67 17.42 18.20
N LEU A 201 5.21 18.62 17.99
CA LEU A 201 6.63 18.95 18.09
C LEU A 201 6.85 20.13 19.04
N ILE A 202 7.61 19.90 20.12
CA ILE A 202 8.00 20.94 21.07
C ILE A 202 9.51 21.10 21.03
N TYR A 203 10.01 22.30 20.72
CA TYR A 203 11.45 22.56 20.62
C TYR A 203 11.94 23.50 21.71
N ASP A 204 12.96 23.08 22.45
CA ASP A 204 13.65 23.88 23.46
C ASP A 204 14.97 24.44 22.92
N ASN A 205 14.96 25.75 22.66
CA ASN A 205 16.13 26.52 22.20
C ASN A 205 17.32 26.49 23.17
N SER A 206 17.08 26.31 24.47
CA SER A 206 18.15 26.37 25.48
C SER A 206 18.97 25.08 25.54
N THR A 207 18.31 23.94 25.30
CA THR A 207 18.92 22.61 25.33
C THR A 207 19.16 22.02 23.94
N TYR A 208 18.68 22.68 22.88
CA TYR A 208 18.67 22.16 21.51
C TYR A 208 17.96 20.80 21.41
N THR A 209 16.83 20.67 22.11
CA THR A 209 16.07 19.42 22.22
C THR A 209 14.74 19.56 21.49
N LEU A 210 14.43 18.59 20.63
CA LEU A 210 13.11 18.45 20.02
C LEU A 210 12.39 17.28 20.70
N ILE A 211 11.20 17.54 21.21
CA ILE A 211 10.33 16.53 21.79
C ILE A 211 9.23 16.23 20.78
N VAL A 212 9.11 14.96 20.38
CA VAL A 212 7.92 14.44 19.70
C VAL A 212 6.95 13.98 20.78
N THR A 213 5.74 14.55 20.83
CA THR A 213 4.79 14.32 21.93
C THR A 213 3.99 13.03 21.76
N GLU A 214 3.35 12.59 22.85
CA GLU A 214 2.52 11.39 22.93
C GLU A 214 1.52 11.26 21.78
N ASP A 215 1.31 10.03 21.31
CA ASP A 215 0.38 9.66 20.24
C ASP A 215 0.60 10.34 18.87
N THR A 216 1.66 11.16 18.74
CA THR A 216 2.03 11.78 17.47
C THR A 216 2.29 10.71 16.40
N ARG A 217 1.53 10.77 15.31
CA ARG A 217 1.77 9.92 14.15
C ARG A 217 2.89 10.54 13.31
N ILE A 218 3.93 9.76 13.01
CA ILE A 218 5.02 10.21 12.14
C ILE A 218 4.83 9.61 10.74
N ASP A 219 4.56 10.45 9.75
CA ASP A 219 4.39 10.05 8.36
C ASP A 219 5.69 10.29 7.58
N VAL A 220 6.15 9.32 6.80
CA VAL A 220 7.32 9.50 5.92
C VAL A 220 6.98 10.50 4.82
N LEU A 221 7.80 11.52 4.59
CA LEU A 221 7.73 12.41 3.41
C LEU A 221 8.66 11.96 2.30
N ASP A 222 9.91 11.65 2.66
CA ASP A 222 10.90 11.09 1.74
C ASP A 222 11.89 10.20 2.50
N GLY A 223 12.38 9.16 1.84
CA GLY A 223 13.30 8.19 2.42
C GLY A 223 12.70 6.84 2.79
N PHE A 224 11.49 6.53 2.32
CA PHE A 224 10.86 5.24 2.63
C PHE A 224 11.70 4.03 2.19
N HIS A 225 12.33 4.06 1.00
CA HIS A 225 13.22 2.97 0.57
C HIS A 225 14.45 2.82 1.49
N ARG A 226 14.92 3.92 2.11
CA ARG A 226 16.04 3.89 3.06
C ARG A 226 15.62 3.27 4.38
N LEU A 227 14.44 3.63 4.89
CA LEU A 227 13.86 2.99 6.08
C LEU A 227 13.67 1.47 5.88
N LEU A 228 13.18 1.06 4.70
CA LEU A 228 13.09 -0.36 4.34
C LEU A 228 14.46 -1.03 4.25
N ALA A 229 15.47 -0.35 3.70
CA ALA A 229 16.83 -0.87 3.64
C ALA A 229 17.45 -1.01 5.04
N VAL A 230 17.23 -0.03 5.93
CA VAL A 230 17.65 -0.10 7.34
C VAL A 230 17.03 -1.31 8.02
N GLN A 231 15.71 -1.51 7.89
CA GLN A 231 15.04 -2.64 8.52
C GLN A 231 15.55 -4.00 7.99
N ARG A 232 15.85 -4.10 6.69
CA ARG A 232 16.43 -5.33 6.10
C ARG A 232 17.88 -5.54 6.53
N ALA A 233 18.70 -4.50 6.46
CA ALA A 233 20.11 -4.58 6.81
C ALA A 233 20.32 -4.92 8.30
N LEU A 234 19.51 -4.35 9.21
CA LEU A 234 19.57 -4.69 10.64
C LEU A 234 19.15 -6.13 10.95
N ARG A 235 18.29 -6.73 10.12
CA ARG A 235 17.95 -8.16 10.25
C ARG A 235 19.12 -9.06 9.83
N GLU A 236 19.91 -8.62 8.85
CA GLU A 236 21.09 -9.36 8.39
C GLU A 236 22.31 -9.13 9.30
N ASN A 237 22.50 -7.90 9.77
CA ASN A 237 23.57 -7.53 10.68
C ASN A 237 23.08 -6.48 11.71
N PRO A 238 22.74 -6.90 12.94
CA PRO A 238 22.30 -5.98 13.99
C PRO A 238 23.39 -5.01 14.48
N MET A 239 24.66 -5.24 14.12
CA MET A 239 25.81 -4.45 14.55
C MET A 239 26.19 -3.33 13.58
N ILE A 240 25.34 -3.05 12.58
CA ILE A 240 25.57 -1.92 11.66
C ILE A 240 25.58 -0.62 12.45
N GLU A 241 26.61 0.19 12.21
CA GLU A 241 26.75 1.54 12.73
C GLU A 241 26.67 2.51 11.56
N PHE A 242 25.61 3.30 11.49
CA PHE A 242 25.44 4.36 10.52
C PHE A 242 24.42 5.36 11.06
N GLU A 243 24.61 6.64 10.77
CA GLU A 243 23.69 7.71 11.18
C GLU A 243 23.11 8.39 9.94
N PHE A 244 21.81 8.62 9.94
CA PHE A 244 21.15 9.46 8.94
C PHE A 244 20.92 10.85 9.52
N ASN A 245 21.00 11.87 8.66
CA ASN A 245 20.35 13.14 8.96
C ASN A 245 18.83 12.92 8.83
N VAL A 246 18.09 13.30 9.86
CA VAL A 246 16.63 13.18 9.90
C VAL A 246 16.03 14.55 10.12
N VAL A 247 15.10 14.91 9.25
CA VAL A 247 14.38 16.19 9.31
C VAL A 247 12.93 15.93 9.65
N PHE A 248 12.46 16.53 10.74
CA PHE A 248 11.08 16.55 11.17
C PHE A 248 10.39 17.85 10.75
N SER A 249 9.20 17.71 10.16
CA SER A 249 8.26 18.81 9.89
C SER A 249 6.93 18.56 10.61
N ASN A 250 6.08 19.58 10.72
CA ASN A 250 4.68 19.47 11.14
C ASN A 250 3.76 20.09 10.06
N PHE A 251 3.86 19.55 8.85
CA PHE A 251 3.09 19.99 7.70
C PHE A 251 1.70 19.39 7.71
N THR A 252 0.71 20.21 7.35
CA THR A 252 -0.60 19.71 6.92
C THR A 252 -0.45 18.82 5.69
N THR A 253 -1.45 17.97 5.42
CA THR A 253 -1.48 17.14 4.20
C THR A 253 -1.23 17.99 2.94
N SER A 254 -1.80 19.19 2.84
CA SER A 254 -1.60 20.07 1.67
C SER A 254 -0.14 20.55 1.53
N GLU A 255 0.49 20.93 2.64
CA GLU A 255 1.89 21.36 2.67
C GLU A 255 2.84 20.20 2.36
N ALA A 256 2.61 19.02 2.94
CA ALA A 256 3.36 17.81 2.65
C ALA A 256 3.31 17.46 1.14
N ILE A 257 2.14 17.56 0.52
CA ILE A 257 1.95 17.35 -0.92
C ILE A 257 2.74 18.36 -1.75
N LYS A 258 2.66 19.66 -1.41
CA LYS A 258 3.41 20.72 -2.09
C LYS A 258 4.91 20.50 -1.97
N TRP A 259 5.38 20.14 -0.78
CA TRP A 259 6.77 19.83 -0.49
C TRP A 259 7.27 18.66 -1.35
N GLN A 260 6.51 17.56 -1.40
CA GLN A 260 6.86 16.38 -2.22
C GLN A 260 6.86 16.71 -3.72
N ALA A 261 5.93 17.54 -4.20
CA ALA A 261 5.90 17.99 -5.58
C ALA A 261 7.15 18.81 -5.96
N GLN A 262 7.68 19.63 -5.04
CA GLN A 262 8.89 20.43 -5.27
C GLN A 262 10.17 19.57 -5.22
N HIS A 263 10.24 18.60 -4.33
CA HIS A 263 11.43 17.78 -4.08
C HIS A 263 11.57 16.57 -5.02
N SER A 264 10.48 16.10 -5.63
CA SER A 264 10.46 14.88 -6.46
C SER A 264 11.07 15.00 -7.87
N LYS A 265 11.90 16.02 -8.15
CA LYS A 265 12.45 16.29 -9.50
C LYS A 265 13.35 15.19 -10.07
N ALA A 266 13.92 14.30 -9.24
CA ALA A 266 14.76 13.18 -9.70
C ALA A 266 13.94 11.97 -10.23
N THR A 267 12.69 11.81 -9.80
CA THR A 267 11.74 10.82 -10.34
C THR A 267 10.35 11.44 -10.30
N ALA A 268 10.02 12.20 -11.34
CA ALA A 268 8.79 12.98 -11.40
C ALA A 268 7.56 12.09 -11.15
N TRP A 269 6.66 12.59 -10.31
CA TRP A 269 5.33 12.02 -10.18
C TRP A 269 4.62 12.03 -11.54
N SER A 270 3.70 11.09 -11.76
CA SER A 270 2.88 11.17 -12.96
C SER A 270 2.11 12.50 -12.95
N LYS A 271 1.99 13.15 -14.12
CA LYS A 271 1.18 14.37 -14.25
C LYS A 271 -0.22 14.17 -13.69
N ASN A 272 -0.76 12.95 -13.79
CA ASN A 272 -2.10 12.60 -13.32
C ASN A 272 -2.20 12.53 -11.80
N ARG A 273 -1.19 12.00 -11.09
CA ARG A 273 -1.14 12.04 -9.63
C ARG A 273 -0.90 13.45 -9.09
N ILE A 274 -0.02 14.22 -9.75
CA ILE A 274 0.15 15.64 -9.44
C ILE A 274 -1.18 16.38 -9.62
N SER A 275 -1.89 16.15 -10.74
CA SER A 275 -3.22 16.70 -10.97
C SER A 275 -4.24 16.26 -9.92
N GLU A 276 -4.32 14.97 -9.56
CA GLU A 276 -5.21 14.48 -8.50
C GLU A 276 -4.94 15.19 -7.17
N MET A 277 -3.68 15.49 -6.84
CA MET A 277 -3.30 16.07 -5.55
C MET A 277 -3.27 17.59 -5.52
N GLN A 278 -2.99 18.24 -6.65
CA GLN A 278 -2.90 19.71 -6.76
C GLN A 278 -4.17 20.35 -7.30
N LEU A 279 -5.02 19.62 -8.05
CA LEU A 279 -6.28 20.19 -8.53
C LEU A 279 -7.29 20.21 -7.39
N GLU A 280 -7.64 21.43 -6.99
CA GLU A 280 -8.80 21.76 -6.17
C GLU A 280 -10.00 22.24 -7.01
N ASN A 281 -9.93 22.11 -8.34
CA ASN A 281 -11.03 22.50 -9.21
C ASN A 281 -12.26 21.61 -8.95
N ARG A 282 -13.46 22.13 -9.21
CA ARG A 282 -14.71 21.44 -8.82
C ARG A 282 -14.89 20.11 -9.55
N ALA A 283 -14.45 19.99 -10.81
CA ALA A 283 -14.47 18.72 -11.53
C ALA A 283 -13.62 17.63 -10.87
N SER A 284 -12.41 17.96 -10.40
CA SER A 284 -11.56 17.02 -9.68
C SER A 284 -12.19 16.57 -8.34
N LYS A 285 -12.94 17.46 -7.67
CA LYS A 285 -13.71 17.13 -6.46
C LYS A 285 -14.82 16.14 -6.77
N VAL A 286 -15.52 16.28 -7.91
CA VAL A 286 -16.50 15.29 -8.38
C VAL A 286 -15.84 13.92 -8.61
N VAL A 287 -14.72 13.87 -9.34
CA VAL A 287 -14.03 12.58 -9.59
C VAL A 287 -13.54 11.92 -8.30
N LYS A 288 -13.03 12.70 -7.34
CA LYS A 288 -12.65 12.20 -6.00
C LYS A 288 -13.87 11.66 -5.24
N ALA A 289 -14.99 12.36 -5.29
CA ALA A 289 -16.23 11.91 -4.65
C ALA A 289 -16.71 10.58 -5.24
N ILE A 290 -16.65 10.39 -6.56
CA ILE A 290 -16.96 9.12 -7.23
C ILE A 290 -16.00 8.01 -6.77
N LYS A 291 -14.68 8.25 -6.77
CA LYS A 291 -13.71 7.24 -6.31
C LYS A 291 -13.88 6.82 -4.86
N ASN A 292 -14.35 7.75 -4.02
CA ASN A 292 -14.55 7.50 -2.59
C ASN A 292 -15.94 6.95 -2.27
N SER A 293 -16.89 6.94 -3.22
CA SER A 293 -18.25 6.44 -2.97
C SER A 293 -18.32 4.92 -2.94
N ASP A 294 -17.50 4.25 -3.75
CA ASP A 294 -17.40 2.78 -3.77
C ASP A 294 -15.97 2.36 -4.12
N HIS A 295 -15.54 1.27 -3.50
CA HIS A 295 -14.25 0.65 -3.71
C HIS A 295 -14.00 0.22 -5.16
N GLU A 296 -15.03 -0.18 -5.90
CA GLU A 296 -14.92 -0.57 -7.31
C GLU A 296 -14.35 0.58 -8.18
N PHE A 297 -14.74 1.83 -7.88
CA PHE A 297 -14.28 3.01 -8.62
C PHE A 297 -12.77 3.26 -8.48
N SER A 298 -12.11 2.69 -7.47
CA SER A 298 -10.65 2.76 -7.34
C SER A 298 -9.92 2.09 -8.50
N TYR A 299 -10.53 1.09 -9.15
CA TYR A 299 -9.99 0.45 -10.35
C TYR A 299 -10.54 1.03 -11.65
N LEU A 300 -11.84 1.39 -11.66
CA LEU A 300 -12.47 1.95 -12.86
C LEU A 300 -11.85 3.28 -13.26
N ILE A 301 -11.47 4.11 -12.27
CA ILE A 301 -10.87 5.43 -12.47
C ILE A 301 -9.38 5.38 -12.11
N TYR A 302 -8.54 5.12 -13.12
CA TYR A 302 -7.10 4.92 -12.94
C TYR A 302 -6.33 6.23 -12.75
N THR A 303 -5.46 6.30 -11.73
CA THR A 303 -4.67 7.49 -11.41
C THR A 303 -3.40 7.68 -12.26
N GLY A 304 -2.95 6.68 -13.03
CA GLY A 304 -1.74 6.81 -13.85
C GLY A 304 -1.98 7.44 -15.23
N SER A 305 -0.89 7.69 -15.97
CA SER A 305 -0.88 8.44 -17.24
C SER A 305 -1.58 7.76 -18.43
N ARG A 306 -1.66 6.43 -18.42
CA ARG A 306 -2.34 5.60 -19.42
C ARG A 306 -3.00 4.43 -18.72
N LEU A 307 -4.12 3.93 -19.26
CA LEU A 307 -4.75 2.72 -18.76
C LEU A 307 -3.74 1.57 -18.82
N LYS A 308 -3.52 0.88 -17.69
CA LYS A 308 -2.55 -0.22 -17.58
C LYS A 308 -3.21 -1.60 -17.44
N ASN A 309 -4.51 -1.66 -17.17
CA ASN A 309 -5.22 -2.91 -16.97
C ASN A 309 -6.56 -2.87 -17.73
N ASP A 310 -7.08 -4.04 -18.08
CA ASP A 310 -8.36 -4.18 -18.80
C ASP A 310 -9.57 -3.84 -17.93
N LYS A 311 -9.40 -3.76 -16.60
CA LYS A 311 -10.45 -3.41 -15.63
C LYS A 311 -10.74 -1.90 -15.58
N SER A 312 -9.77 -1.06 -15.91
CA SER A 312 -9.95 0.39 -15.87
C SER A 312 -10.80 0.86 -17.05
N LEU A 313 -11.70 1.80 -16.75
CA LEU A 313 -12.63 2.36 -17.71
C LEU A 313 -12.11 3.71 -18.24
N ILE A 314 -11.56 4.54 -17.36
CA ILE A 314 -11.05 5.88 -17.69
C ILE A 314 -9.93 6.30 -16.74
N THR A 315 -9.06 7.22 -17.17
CA THR A 315 -8.09 7.84 -16.26
C THR A 315 -8.71 8.99 -15.49
N PHE A 316 -8.22 9.27 -14.28
CA PHE A 316 -8.66 10.39 -13.45
C PHE A 316 -8.68 11.71 -14.24
N ASN A 317 -7.57 12.03 -14.93
CA ASN A 317 -7.44 13.26 -15.70
C ASN A 317 -8.44 13.34 -16.86
N ASN A 318 -8.68 12.24 -17.57
CA ASN A 318 -9.63 12.28 -18.68
C ASN A 318 -11.06 12.49 -18.18
N LEU A 319 -11.45 11.87 -17.05
CA LEU A 319 -12.77 12.11 -16.48
C LEU A 319 -12.91 13.55 -15.95
N THR A 320 -11.88 14.09 -15.31
CA THR A 320 -11.86 15.50 -14.88
C THR A 320 -12.03 16.44 -16.09
N ASN A 321 -11.29 16.21 -17.18
CA ASN A 321 -11.42 17.02 -18.40
C ASN A 321 -12.82 16.90 -19.03
N ILE A 322 -13.41 15.70 -19.05
CA ILE A 322 -14.79 15.52 -19.54
C ILE A 322 -15.77 16.36 -18.70
N ILE A 323 -15.62 16.35 -17.38
CA ILE A 323 -16.49 17.11 -16.49
C ILE A 323 -16.27 18.61 -16.68
N ASP A 324 -15.02 19.09 -16.73
CA ASP A 324 -14.72 20.51 -16.97
C ASP A 324 -15.22 20.99 -18.35
N ASP A 325 -15.10 20.17 -19.40
CA ASP A 325 -15.59 20.47 -20.75
C ASP A 325 -17.13 20.55 -20.81
N MET A 326 -17.82 19.81 -19.95
CA MET A 326 -19.27 19.61 -20.02
C MET A 326 -20.06 20.31 -18.92
N TYR A 327 -19.51 20.60 -17.76
CA TYR A 327 -20.27 21.09 -16.62
C TYR A 327 -19.62 22.32 -16.01
N THR A 328 -20.43 23.37 -15.86
CA THR A 328 -20.07 24.54 -15.05
C THR A 328 -20.62 24.35 -13.65
N LEU A 329 -19.78 23.88 -12.73
CA LEU A 329 -20.15 23.64 -11.34
C LEU A 329 -19.94 24.92 -10.52
N ASN A 330 -20.97 25.38 -9.82
CA ASN A 330 -20.93 26.61 -9.02
C ASN A 330 -21.05 26.34 -7.51
N SER A 331 -21.51 25.15 -7.11
CA SER A 331 -21.75 24.81 -5.71
C SER A 331 -21.30 23.39 -5.34
N ARG A 332 -21.00 23.18 -4.06
CA ARG A 332 -20.67 21.83 -3.53
C ARG A 332 -21.86 20.88 -3.68
N LYS A 333 -23.09 21.41 -3.61
CA LYS A 333 -24.31 20.63 -3.83
C LYS A 333 -24.35 20.06 -5.25
N GLU A 334 -24.00 20.87 -6.27
CA GLU A 334 -23.89 20.40 -7.65
C GLU A 334 -22.79 19.35 -7.83
N GLU A 335 -21.65 19.52 -7.16
CA GLU A 335 -20.57 18.53 -7.18
C GLU A 335 -21.04 17.15 -6.68
N VAL A 336 -21.75 17.12 -5.54
CA VAL A 336 -22.25 15.87 -4.94
C VAL A 336 -23.31 15.23 -5.82
N ILE A 337 -24.30 16.01 -6.30
CA ILE A 337 -25.36 15.49 -7.17
C ILE A 337 -24.78 14.94 -8.48
N LEU A 338 -23.80 15.64 -9.08
CA LEU A 338 -23.17 15.16 -10.30
C LEU A 338 -22.34 13.91 -10.05
N ALA A 339 -21.61 13.83 -8.93
CA ALA A 339 -20.87 12.63 -8.55
C ALA A 339 -21.80 11.41 -8.44
N GLU A 340 -22.93 11.53 -7.72
CA GLU A 340 -23.90 10.44 -7.58
C GLU A 340 -24.45 9.96 -8.93
N LYS A 341 -24.80 10.89 -9.83
CA LYS A 341 -25.30 10.57 -11.17
C LYS A 341 -24.24 9.88 -12.03
N LEU A 342 -23.02 10.44 -12.06
CA LEU A 342 -21.94 9.88 -12.87
C LEU A 342 -21.44 8.54 -12.34
N SER A 343 -21.45 8.31 -11.02
CA SER A 343 -21.14 7.00 -10.42
C SER A 343 -22.05 5.92 -11.01
N LYS A 344 -23.38 6.13 -10.99
CA LYS A 344 -24.35 5.18 -11.55
C LYS A 344 -24.09 4.90 -13.03
N ILE A 345 -23.83 5.94 -13.82
CA ILE A 345 -23.57 5.81 -15.26
C ILE A 345 -22.27 5.04 -15.51
N LEU A 346 -21.20 5.35 -14.78
CA LEU A 346 -19.91 4.68 -14.95
C LEU A 346 -19.99 3.19 -14.63
N SER A 347 -20.74 2.81 -13.59
CA SER A 347 -21.00 1.40 -13.27
C SER A 347 -21.70 0.70 -14.43
N ARG A 348 -22.81 1.26 -14.95
CA ARG A 348 -23.53 0.66 -16.09
C ARG A 348 -22.68 0.59 -17.36
N VAL A 349 -21.90 1.63 -17.66
CA VAL A 349 -20.97 1.62 -18.82
C VAL A 349 -19.89 0.55 -18.66
N ASN A 350 -19.41 0.31 -17.43
CA ASN A 350 -18.47 -0.77 -17.15
C ASN A 350 -19.12 -2.16 -17.39
N GLU A 351 -20.40 -2.33 -17.07
CA GLU A 351 -21.13 -3.56 -17.37
C GLU A 351 -21.30 -3.77 -18.88
N LEU A 352 -21.67 -2.73 -19.64
CA LEU A 352 -21.76 -2.81 -21.11
C LEU A 352 -20.44 -3.27 -21.76
N LYS A 353 -19.31 -2.81 -21.22
CA LYS A 353 -17.97 -3.22 -21.67
C LYS A 353 -17.72 -4.73 -21.55
N GLN A 354 -18.42 -5.43 -20.65
CA GLN A 354 -18.29 -6.89 -20.49
C GLN A 354 -18.93 -7.67 -21.64
N TYR A 355 -19.92 -7.08 -22.32
CA TYR A 355 -20.64 -7.71 -23.43
C TYR A 355 -20.04 -7.39 -24.81
N SER A 356 -19.03 -6.51 -24.88
CA SER A 356 -18.35 -6.24 -26.15
C SER A 356 -16.84 -6.13 -26.01
N ASN A 357 -16.14 -7.07 -26.65
CA ASN A 357 -14.68 -7.09 -26.72
C ASN A 357 -14.07 -5.91 -27.49
N THR A 358 -14.87 -5.17 -28.26
CA THR A 358 -14.40 -4.00 -29.02
C THR A 358 -14.57 -2.68 -28.26
N LEU A 359 -15.38 -2.66 -27.18
CA LEU A 359 -15.65 -1.49 -26.35
C LEU A 359 -14.51 -1.20 -25.35
N LYS A 360 -13.30 -0.95 -25.85
CA LYS A 360 -12.09 -0.80 -25.00
C LYS A 360 -11.65 0.64 -24.76
N SER A 361 -12.08 1.57 -25.62
CA SER A 361 -11.59 2.94 -25.60
C SER A 361 -12.27 3.78 -24.53
N GLN A 362 -11.49 4.47 -23.69
CA GLN A 362 -12.02 5.43 -22.70
C GLN A 362 -12.80 6.59 -23.33
N TYR A 363 -12.64 6.85 -24.63
CA TYR A 363 -13.43 7.87 -25.35
C TYR A 363 -14.93 7.51 -25.40
N TYR A 364 -15.31 6.24 -25.19
CA TYR A 364 -16.71 5.88 -25.04
C TYR A 364 -17.33 6.42 -23.76
N VAL A 365 -16.56 6.62 -22.69
CA VAL A 365 -17.04 7.31 -21.48
C VAL A 365 -17.43 8.75 -21.80
N TYR A 366 -16.63 9.45 -22.62
CA TYR A 366 -16.99 10.77 -23.12
C TYR A 366 -18.31 10.72 -23.90
N ALA A 367 -18.47 9.75 -24.81
CA ALA A 367 -19.68 9.62 -25.62
C ALA A 367 -20.94 9.35 -24.76
N PHE A 368 -20.87 8.45 -23.79
CA PHE A 368 -21.99 8.17 -22.88
C PHE A 368 -22.31 9.36 -21.97
N ILE A 369 -21.32 10.05 -21.40
CA ILE A 369 -21.58 11.24 -20.57
C ILE A 369 -22.14 12.37 -21.43
N LYS A 370 -21.66 12.53 -22.67
CA LYS A 370 -22.22 13.51 -23.61
C LYS A 370 -23.67 13.20 -23.95
N LEU A 371 -23.99 11.94 -24.21
CA LEU A 371 -25.36 11.50 -24.51
C LEU A 371 -26.29 11.79 -23.33
N PHE A 372 -25.87 11.41 -22.12
CA PHE A 372 -26.56 11.69 -20.87
C PHE A 372 -26.88 13.18 -20.69
N LYS A 373 -25.87 14.04 -20.92
CA LYS A 373 -26.04 15.48 -20.78
C LYS A 373 -26.93 16.08 -21.88
N GLU A 374 -26.66 15.77 -23.15
CA GLU A 374 -27.24 16.49 -24.29
C GLU A 374 -28.61 15.94 -24.72
N LYS A 375 -28.83 14.63 -24.64
CA LYS A 375 -30.10 14.00 -25.07
C LYS A 375 -31.05 13.74 -23.93
N TYR A 376 -30.52 13.40 -22.75
CA TYR A 376 -31.32 13.07 -21.57
C TYR A 376 -31.33 14.19 -20.52
N ASN A 377 -30.71 15.34 -20.81
CA ASN A 377 -30.71 16.51 -19.93
C ASN A 377 -30.30 16.22 -18.47
N ASN A 378 -29.40 15.25 -18.28
CA ASN A 378 -28.98 14.73 -16.97
C ASN A 378 -30.09 14.05 -16.14
N ASP A 379 -31.16 13.57 -16.77
CA ASP A 379 -32.14 12.68 -16.16
C ASP A 379 -31.54 11.28 -16.04
N VAL A 380 -31.26 10.88 -14.80
CA VAL A 380 -30.54 9.63 -14.53
C VAL A 380 -31.44 8.42 -14.70
N ASP A 381 -32.73 8.53 -14.38
CA ASP A 381 -33.63 7.38 -14.38
C ASP A 381 -34.00 7.00 -15.82
N GLU A 382 -34.30 8.01 -16.66
CA GLU A 382 -34.54 7.80 -18.09
C GLU A 382 -33.29 7.24 -18.80
N TYR A 383 -32.12 7.75 -18.43
CA TYR A 383 -30.87 7.32 -19.05
C TYR A 383 -30.45 5.92 -18.62
N LEU A 384 -30.66 5.54 -17.36
CA LEU A 384 -30.42 4.17 -16.90
C LEU A 384 -31.31 3.17 -17.66
N HIS A 385 -32.57 3.52 -17.92
CA HIS A 385 -33.46 2.69 -18.72
C HIS A 385 -32.97 2.49 -20.16
N LEU A 386 -32.34 3.50 -20.77
CA LEU A 386 -31.65 3.32 -22.05
C LEU A 386 -30.48 2.33 -21.92
N LEU A 387 -29.63 2.49 -20.91
CA LEU A 387 -28.45 1.63 -20.73
C LEU A 387 -28.85 0.16 -20.52
N ASP A 388 -29.98 -0.09 -19.84
CA ASP A 388 -30.54 -1.44 -19.69
C ASP A 388 -30.93 -2.06 -21.03
N LYS A 389 -31.57 -1.28 -21.93
CA LYS A 389 -31.89 -1.74 -23.29
C LYS A 389 -30.63 -2.01 -24.12
N LEU A 390 -29.62 -1.16 -24.00
CA LEU A 390 -28.34 -1.37 -24.67
C LEU A 390 -27.66 -2.65 -24.17
N GLU A 391 -27.74 -2.93 -22.87
CA GLU A 391 -27.21 -4.17 -22.30
C GLU A 391 -27.94 -5.40 -22.87
N GLU A 392 -29.27 -5.38 -22.91
CA GLU A 392 -30.07 -6.46 -23.49
C GLU A 392 -29.76 -6.69 -24.98
N TYR A 393 -29.57 -5.61 -25.73
CA TYR A 393 -29.18 -5.70 -27.13
C TYR A 393 -27.79 -6.31 -27.31
N LEU A 394 -26.78 -5.83 -26.56
CA LEU A 394 -25.39 -6.31 -26.66
C LEU A 394 -25.22 -7.75 -26.14
N LYS A 395 -26.12 -8.25 -25.28
CA LYS A 395 -26.16 -9.67 -24.90
C LYS A 395 -26.53 -10.58 -26.07
N ASN A 396 -27.33 -10.07 -27.00
CA ASN A 396 -27.92 -10.86 -28.09
C ASN A 396 -27.32 -10.55 -29.47
N ASN A 397 -26.56 -9.46 -29.59
CA ASN A 397 -26.04 -8.97 -30.87
C ASN A 397 -24.60 -8.47 -30.74
N ASP A 398 -23.81 -8.66 -31.79
CA ASP A 398 -22.46 -8.10 -31.89
C ASP A 398 -22.51 -6.67 -32.44
N PHE A 399 -21.99 -5.69 -31.68
CA PHE A 399 -21.79 -4.32 -32.13
C PHE A 399 -20.30 -3.96 -32.22
N ASN A 400 -19.90 -3.32 -33.32
CA ASN A 400 -18.49 -3.00 -33.57
C ASN A 400 -18.12 -1.59 -33.08
N PHE A 401 -17.40 -1.54 -31.96
CA PHE A 401 -16.86 -0.33 -31.34
C PHE A 401 -15.41 0.01 -31.78
N THR A 402 -14.91 -0.62 -32.84
CA THR A 402 -13.56 -0.32 -33.34
C THR A 402 -13.51 1.09 -33.94
N LEU A 403 -12.50 1.87 -33.53
CA LEU A 403 -12.28 3.24 -33.97
C LEU A 403 -11.28 3.31 -35.11
N GLN A 404 -11.57 4.13 -36.11
CA GLN A 404 -10.71 4.33 -37.28
C GLN A 404 -9.82 5.57 -37.16
N ASN A 405 -10.27 6.57 -36.40
CA ASN A 405 -9.52 7.81 -36.23
C ASN A 405 -8.51 7.73 -35.06
N THR A 406 -7.45 8.53 -35.15
CA THR A 406 -6.42 8.66 -34.10
C THR A 406 -6.30 10.08 -33.54
N LYS A 407 -6.87 11.08 -34.22
CA LYS A 407 -6.91 12.47 -33.75
C LYS A 407 -8.04 12.65 -32.75
N GLU A 408 -7.73 13.14 -31.56
CA GLU A 408 -8.66 13.21 -30.42
C GLU A 408 -10.04 13.78 -30.78
N LYS A 409 -10.11 14.93 -31.47
CA LYS A 409 -11.39 15.54 -31.86
C LYS A 409 -12.24 14.61 -32.72
N LEU A 410 -11.64 14.00 -33.73
CA LEU A 410 -12.33 13.07 -34.63
C LEU A 410 -12.74 11.79 -33.89
N VAL A 411 -11.93 11.33 -32.93
CA VAL A 411 -12.28 10.16 -32.10
C VAL A 411 -13.47 10.45 -31.19
N LYS A 412 -13.54 11.64 -30.58
CA LYS A 412 -14.70 12.07 -29.78
C LYS A 412 -15.99 12.13 -30.62
N GLU A 413 -15.90 12.61 -31.86
CA GLU A 413 -17.02 12.64 -32.80
C GLU A 413 -17.44 11.22 -33.23
N GLU A 414 -16.48 10.39 -33.63
CA GLU A 414 -16.71 8.99 -34.05
C GLU A 414 -17.33 8.14 -32.94
N THR A 415 -16.80 8.23 -31.71
CA THR A 415 -17.34 7.49 -30.56
C THR A 415 -18.77 7.91 -30.25
N TYR A 416 -19.07 9.21 -30.30
CA TYR A 416 -20.43 9.71 -30.08
C TYR A 416 -21.39 9.25 -31.18
N SER A 417 -20.97 9.30 -32.44
CA SER A 417 -21.77 8.77 -33.56
C SER A 417 -22.08 7.28 -33.42
N LYS A 418 -21.10 6.47 -33.01
CA LYS A 418 -21.30 5.02 -32.77
C LYS A 418 -22.26 4.74 -31.62
N VAL A 419 -22.19 5.50 -30.53
CA VAL A 419 -23.16 5.35 -29.43
C VAL A 419 -24.57 5.72 -29.90
N LEU A 420 -24.71 6.78 -30.72
CA LEU A 420 -26.01 7.13 -31.31
C LEU A 420 -26.53 6.09 -32.30
N GLU A 421 -25.65 5.42 -33.04
CA GLU A 421 -26.00 4.31 -33.92
C GLU A 421 -26.54 3.13 -33.11
N LEU A 422 -25.81 2.72 -32.07
CA LEU A 422 -26.25 1.68 -31.14
C LEU A 422 -27.64 2.00 -30.54
N CYS A 423 -27.88 3.24 -30.12
CA CYS A 423 -29.18 3.67 -29.59
C CYS A 423 -30.34 3.61 -30.61
N LYS A 424 -30.06 3.53 -31.92
CA LYS A 424 -31.11 3.38 -32.95
C LYS A 424 -31.43 1.91 -33.23
N GLU A 425 -30.52 1.00 -32.87
CA GLU A 425 -30.69 -0.44 -33.05
C GLU A 425 -31.45 -1.09 -31.89
N THR A 426 -31.47 -0.42 -30.72
CA THR A 426 -32.36 -0.66 -29.58
C THR A 426 -33.67 0.10 -29.68
#